data_AF-Q097X5-F1
#
_entry.id   AF-Q097X5-F1
#
_cell.length_a   1.000
_cell.length_b   1.000
_cell.length_c   1.000
_cell.angle_alpha   90.00
_cell.angle_beta   90.00
_cell.angle_gamma   90.00
#
_symmetry.space_group_name_H-M   'P 1'
#
loop_
_entity.id
_entity.type
_entity.pdbx_description
1 polymer ?
#
loop_
_entity_poly.entity_id
_entity_poly.type
_entity_poly.pdbx_seq_one_letter_code
_entity_poly.pdbx_strand_id
1 'polypeptide(L)'
;MLCLLLSTSAWATGPSSADVRLYPLAARKGAVLFRTRWQINASGAHAFIRTEYGWLVIDARGEWHEVPDVTLEASTFAETEPWDELKRLDKAFETPLDWKSPPGSVAGLLRQYGFTQKDEVKPEEGSGSASLTPKALCQGKRCSAPCVQRSLKGLKSSPQDGTQVEASFVHSGLALFHNHRQDTADEPAVGASFSESGAGTKWDTVGIEYENIWGVCRLPR
;
A
#
# COMPACT_ATOMS: atom_id res chain seq x y z
N MET A 1 40.46 -31.96 -26.36
CA MET A 1 40.14 -31.47 -25.00
C MET A 1 39.20 -30.29 -25.17
N LEU A 2 37.89 -30.54 -25.08
CA LEU A 2 36.83 -29.57 -25.40
C LEU A 2 36.35 -28.98 -24.06
N CYS A 3 36.76 -27.76 -23.73
CA CYS A 3 36.23 -27.05 -22.56
C CYS A 3 34.85 -26.48 -22.92
N LEU A 4 33.79 -27.12 -22.42
CA LEU A 4 32.46 -26.51 -22.34
C LEU A 4 32.51 -25.38 -21.30
N LEU A 5 32.55 -24.14 -21.77
CA LEU A 5 32.16 -22.99 -20.97
C LEU A 5 30.63 -22.99 -20.90
N LEU A 6 30.06 -23.63 -19.88
CA LEU A 6 28.68 -23.38 -19.47
C LEU A 6 28.65 -21.99 -18.85
N SER A 7 28.34 -20.98 -19.66
CA SER A 7 27.92 -19.68 -19.18
C SER A 7 26.60 -19.86 -18.45
N THR A 8 26.63 -20.20 -17.16
CA THR A 8 25.44 -20.04 -16.31
C THR A 8 25.22 -18.56 -16.19
N SER A 9 24.34 -18.04 -17.06
CA SER A 9 23.79 -16.71 -16.93
C SER A 9 23.14 -16.65 -15.56
N ALA A 10 23.84 -16.12 -14.57
CA ALA A 10 23.26 -15.77 -13.29
C ALA A 10 22.34 -14.57 -13.54
N TRP A 11 21.13 -14.86 -14.03
CA TRP A 11 20.05 -13.91 -14.00
C TRP A 11 19.71 -13.82 -12.52
N ALA A 12 20.07 -12.71 -11.89
CA ALA A 12 19.58 -12.40 -10.57
C ALA A 12 18.07 -12.14 -10.70
N THR A 13 17.29 -13.22 -10.74
CA THR A 13 15.85 -13.20 -10.55
C THR A 13 15.64 -12.96 -9.07
N GLY A 14 15.39 -11.70 -8.70
CA GLY A 14 14.94 -11.38 -7.36
C GLY A 14 13.60 -12.05 -7.10
N PRO A 15 13.15 -12.10 -5.85
CA PRO A 15 11.86 -12.66 -5.57
C PRO A 15 10.75 -11.78 -6.13
N SER A 16 9.66 -12.41 -6.50
CA SER A 16 8.42 -11.71 -6.84
C SER A 16 7.85 -11.04 -5.59
N SER A 17 7.32 -9.83 -5.74
CA SER A 17 6.89 -9.04 -4.58
C SER A 17 5.80 -8.05 -4.91
N ALA A 18 5.07 -7.64 -3.88
CA ALA A 18 4.13 -6.54 -3.94
C ALA A 18 4.27 -5.67 -2.69
N ASP A 19 4.56 -4.39 -2.89
CA ASP A 19 4.66 -3.37 -1.85
C ASP A 19 3.67 -2.24 -2.17
N VAL A 20 2.62 -2.14 -1.37
CA VAL A 20 1.53 -1.17 -1.53
C VAL A 20 1.34 -0.45 -0.21
N ARG A 21 1.69 0.83 -0.17
CA ARG A 21 1.68 1.63 1.06
C ARG A 21 0.69 2.77 0.98
N LEU A 22 0.03 3.01 2.09
CA LEU A 22 -0.88 4.13 2.33
C LEU A 22 -0.39 4.86 3.57
N TYR A 23 0.06 6.11 3.41
CA TYR A 23 0.55 6.93 4.50
C TYR A 23 -0.45 8.03 4.82
N PRO A 24 -1.16 7.99 5.96
CA PRO A 24 -2.16 9.00 6.28
C PRO A 24 -1.50 10.34 6.57
N LEU A 25 -2.07 11.41 6.02
CA LEU A 25 -1.55 12.77 6.12
C LEU A 25 -2.52 13.73 6.80
N ALA A 26 -3.82 13.62 6.51
CA ALA A 26 -4.82 14.48 7.11
C ALA A 26 -6.20 13.85 7.15
N ALA A 27 -7.04 14.30 8.09
CA ALA A 27 -8.41 13.87 8.20
C ALA A 27 -9.35 15.05 8.49
N ARG A 28 -10.46 15.13 7.76
CA ARG A 28 -11.42 16.24 7.86
C ARG A 28 -12.81 15.79 7.46
N LYS A 29 -13.81 16.09 8.29
CA LYS A 29 -15.24 15.83 8.01
C LYS A 29 -15.51 14.38 7.52
N GLY A 30 -14.80 13.41 8.10
CA GLY A 30 -14.94 12.00 7.74
C GLY A 30 -14.17 11.56 6.48
N ALA A 31 -13.44 12.45 5.81
CA ALA A 31 -12.49 12.10 4.75
C ALA A 31 -11.08 11.96 5.33
N VAL A 32 -10.26 11.10 4.71
CA VAL A 32 -8.83 10.93 5.04
C VAL A 32 -8.02 11.01 3.76
N LEU A 33 -6.97 11.83 3.77
CA LEU A 33 -5.97 11.97 2.72
C LEU A 33 -4.76 11.07 3.04
N PHE A 34 -4.34 10.30 2.05
CA PHE A 34 -3.15 9.47 2.09
C PHE A 34 -2.18 9.89 0.99
N ARG A 35 -0.89 9.77 1.28
CA ARG A 35 0.14 9.60 0.25
C ARG A 35 0.25 8.11 -0.07
N THR A 36 0.49 7.79 -1.32
CA THR A 36 0.44 6.41 -1.81
C THR A 36 1.72 6.01 -2.51
N ARG A 37 2.16 4.76 -2.29
CA ARG A 37 3.25 4.11 -3.03
C ARG A 37 2.75 2.75 -3.51
N TRP A 38 3.00 2.43 -4.76
CA TRP A 38 2.61 1.16 -5.36
C TRP A 38 3.75 0.59 -6.19
N GLN A 39 4.13 -0.65 -5.91
CA GLN A 39 5.16 -1.37 -6.63
C GLN A 39 4.81 -2.86 -6.65
N ILE A 40 4.66 -3.46 -7.84
CA ILE A 40 4.45 -4.90 -8.01
C ILE A 40 5.50 -5.46 -8.96
N ASN A 41 6.21 -6.49 -8.50
CA ASN A 41 7.16 -7.30 -9.25
C ASN A 41 6.65 -8.74 -9.37
N ALA A 42 5.64 -8.97 -10.21
CA ALA A 42 5.03 -10.30 -10.32
C ALA A 42 6.00 -11.37 -10.85
N SER A 43 6.93 -10.99 -11.73
CA SER A 43 7.83 -11.95 -12.40
C SER A 43 9.11 -12.27 -11.63
N GLY A 44 9.47 -11.48 -10.62
CA GLY A 44 10.78 -11.58 -9.95
C GLY A 44 11.98 -11.18 -10.82
N ALA A 45 11.82 -11.12 -12.14
CA ALA A 45 12.91 -11.06 -13.11
C ALA A 45 13.37 -9.64 -13.48
N HIS A 46 12.76 -8.61 -12.91
CA HIS A 46 13.07 -7.23 -13.27
C HIS A 46 14.15 -6.64 -12.36
N ALA A 47 15.21 -6.13 -12.98
CA ALA A 47 16.26 -5.39 -12.27
C ALA A 47 15.71 -4.10 -11.66
N PHE A 48 14.81 -3.39 -12.35
CA PHE A 48 14.13 -2.20 -11.86
C PHE A 48 12.62 -2.35 -11.98
N ILE A 49 11.91 -2.11 -10.89
CA ILE A 49 10.46 -2.29 -10.81
C ILE A 49 9.77 -0.95 -11.00
N ARG A 50 8.72 -0.91 -11.81
CA ARG A 50 7.86 0.27 -11.92
C ARG A 50 7.29 0.61 -10.54
N THR A 51 7.55 1.84 -10.10
CA THR A 51 7.06 2.37 -8.82
C THR A 51 6.21 3.60 -9.09
N GLU A 52 5.00 3.60 -8.53
CA GLU A 52 4.03 4.69 -8.67
C GLU A 52 3.82 5.38 -7.32
N TYR A 53 3.87 6.71 -7.34
CA TYR A 53 3.55 7.58 -6.23
C TYR A 53 2.31 8.40 -6.55
N GLY A 54 1.54 8.73 -5.52
CA GLY A 54 0.32 9.50 -5.70
C GLY A 54 -0.38 9.84 -4.40
N TRP A 55 -1.67 10.10 -4.55
CA TRP A 55 -2.56 10.54 -3.50
C TRP A 55 -3.84 9.74 -3.53
N LEU A 56 -4.42 9.53 -2.35
CA LEU A 56 -5.72 8.90 -2.19
C LEU A 56 -6.54 9.69 -1.19
N VAL A 57 -7.79 10.02 -1.54
CA VAL A 57 -8.80 10.40 -0.55
C VAL A 57 -9.85 9.29 -0.45
N ILE A 58 -10.11 8.86 0.77
CA ILE A 58 -11.30 8.06 1.10
C ILE A 58 -12.25 8.97 1.87
N ASP A 59 -13.43 9.22 1.30
CA ASP A 59 -14.39 10.15 1.90
C ASP A 59 -15.35 9.48 2.90
N ALA A 60 -16.20 10.29 3.56
CA ALA A 60 -17.16 9.80 4.56
C ALA A 60 -18.21 8.82 3.99
N ARG A 61 -18.44 8.85 2.67
CA ARG A 61 -19.35 7.93 1.96
C ARG A 61 -18.64 6.63 1.61
N GLY A 62 -17.31 6.62 1.63
CA GLY A 62 -16.45 5.51 1.20
C GLY A 62 -16.06 5.58 -0.27
N GLU A 63 -16.21 6.74 -0.90
CA GLU A 63 -15.73 6.98 -2.26
C GLU A 63 -14.20 7.06 -2.27
N TRP A 64 -13.61 6.53 -3.34
CA TRP A 64 -12.18 6.32 -3.50
C TRP A 64 -11.66 7.23 -4.61
N HIS A 65 -10.82 8.20 -4.26
CA HIS A 65 -10.33 9.22 -5.20
C HIS A 65 -8.80 9.13 -5.29
N GLU A 66 -8.32 8.34 -6.24
CA GLU A 66 -6.88 8.16 -6.53
C GLU A 66 -6.41 9.21 -7.55
N VAL A 67 -5.31 9.89 -7.25
CA VAL A 67 -4.66 10.87 -8.13
C VAL A 67 -3.18 10.51 -8.26
N PRO A 68 -2.69 10.19 -9.47
CA PRO A 68 -1.27 9.92 -9.68
C PRO A 68 -0.42 11.19 -9.51
N ASP A 69 0.81 11.03 -9.06
CA ASP A 69 1.80 12.11 -8.95
C ASP A 69 3.00 11.84 -9.86
N VAL A 70 3.76 10.79 -9.55
CA VAL A 70 4.99 10.42 -10.27
C VAL A 70 4.99 8.92 -10.52
N THR A 71 5.36 8.52 -11.73
CA THR A 71 5.66 7.12 -12.07
C THR A 71 7.12 7.03 -12.43
N LEU A 72 7.82 6.09 -11.80
CA LEU A 72 9.21 5.79 -12.07
C LEU A 72 9.31 4.40 -12.73
N GLU A 73 9.83 4.34 -13.94
CA GLU A 73 10.10 3.10 -14.68
C GLU A 73 11.49 3.15 -15.33
N ALA A 74 12.03 1.98 -15.69
CA ALA A 74 13.40 1.85 -16.21
C ALA A 74 13.67 2.70 -17.46
N SER A 75 12.66 2.90 -18.31
CA SER A 75 12.70 3.70 -19.53
C SER A 75 12.72 5.21 -19.30
N THR A 76 12.41 5.68 -18.09
CA THR A 76 12.25 7.12 -17.82
C THR A 76 13.59 7.85 -17.66
N PHE A 77 14.70 7.16 -17.41
CA PHE A 77 16.01 7.77 -17.11
C PHE A 77 17.15 7.14 -17.93
N ALA A 78 18.12 7.96 -18.35
CA ALA A 78 19.29 7.49 -19.08
C ALA A 78 20.27 6.76 -18.12
N GLU A 79 20.47 5.46 -18.37
CA GLU A 79 21.51 4.49 -17.94
C GLU A 79 22.10 4.49 -16.50
N THR A 80 21.96 5.52 -15.66
CA THR A 80 22.62 5.60 -14.34
C THR A 80 21.75 6.08 -13.17
N GLU A 81 20.59 6.70 -13.41
CA GLU A 81 19.87 7.43 -12.34
C GLU A 81 18.59 6.81 -11.72
N PRO A 82 18.00 5.68 -12.20
CA PRO A 82 16.68 5.28 -11.68
C PRO A 82 16.71 4.87 -10.20
N TRP A 83 17.85 4.40 -9.69
CA TRP A 83 18.00 4.02 -8.28
C TRP A 83 18.16 5.22 -7.33
N ASP A 84 18.88 6.25 -7.75
CA ASP A 84 19.03 7.45 -6.94
C ASP A 84 17.75 8.28 -6.96
N GLU A 85 17.05 8.30 -8.08
CA GLU A 85 15.72 8.87 -8.18
C GLU A 85 14.71 8.09 -7.33
N LEU A 86 14.74 6.75 -7.34
CA LEU A 86 13.92 5.93 -6.46
C LEU A 86 14.16 6.30 -4.98
N LYS A 87 15.43 6.36 -4.54
CA LYS A 87 15.77 6.77 -3.17
C LYS A 87 15.24 8.18 -2.85
N ARG A 88 15.35 9.11 -3.80
CA ARG A 88 14.86 10.47 -3.64
C ARG A 88 13.34 10.50 -3.48
N LEU A 89 12.60 9.74 -4.28
CA LEU A 89 11.15 9.64 -4.22
C LEU A 89 10.67 8.90 -2.96
N ASP A 90 11.34 7.83 -2.55
CA ASP A 90 11.04 7.14 -1.28
C ASP A 90 11.26 8.06 -0.08
N LYS A 91 12.35 8.84 -0.07
CA LYS A 91 12.56 9.86 0.97
C LYS A 91 11.47 10.93 0.95
N ALA A 92 11.05 11.37 -0.25
CA ALA A 92 9.95 12.33 -0.38
C ALA A 92 8.63 11.74 0.13
N PHE A 93 8.39 10.44 -0.11
CA PHE A 93 7.22 9.71 0.39
C PHE A 93 7.16 9.68 1.92
N GLU A 94 8.30 9.60 2.61
CA GLU A 94 8.39 9.59 4.08
C GLU A 94 8.38 10.99 4.71
N THR A 95 8.62 12.04 3.92
CA THR A 95 8.73 13.42 4.44
C THR A 95 7.34 14.03 4.68
N PRO A 96 7.08 14.76 5.78
CA PRO A 96 5.81 15.45 6.01
C PRO A 96 5.40 16.33 4.82
N LEU A 97 4.10 16.49 4.61
CA LEU A 97 3.58 17.35 3.54
C LEU A 97 3.94 18.82 3.82
N ASP A 98 4.57 19.50 2.87
CA ASP A 98 4.70 20.96 2.92
C ASP A 98 3.34 21.61 2.63
N TRP A 99 2.63 21.98 3.69
CA TRP A 99 1.33 22.63 3.61
C TRP A 99 1.37 24.04 3.03
N LYS A 100 2.53 24.72 3.03
CA LYS A 100 2.67 26.07 2.48
C LYS A 100 2.86 26.02 0.97
N SER A 101 3.55 24.99 0.48
CA SER A 101 3.81 24.78 -0.94
C SER A 101 3.62 23.30 -1.32
N PRO A 102 2.38 22.78 -1.27
CA PRO A 102 2.13 21.37 -1.57
C PRO A 102 2.40 21.07 -3.05
N PRO A 103 2.73 19.81 -3.40
CA PRO A 103 2.85 19.39 -4.78
C PRO A 103 1.60 19.73 -5.61
N GLY A 104 1.79 20.17 -6.86
CA GLY A 104 0.69 20.59 -7.72
C GLY A 104 -0.36 19.48 -7.95
N SER A 105 0.08 18.21 -7.95
CA SER A 105 -0.76 17.02 -8.11
C SER A 105 -1.79 16.84 -6.99
N VAL A 106 -1.49 17.23 -5.74
CA VAL A 106 -2.44 17.10 -4.61
C VAL A 106 -3.35 18.32 -4.44
N ALA A 107 -3.02 19.46 -5.05
CA ALA A 107 -3.72 20.73 -4.85
C ALA A 107 -5.22 20.64 -5.15
N GLY A 108 -5.62 19.84 -6.14
CA GLY A 108 -7.03 19.59 -6.46
C GLY A 108 -7.79 18.94 -5.30
N LEU A 109 -7.22 17.89 -4.71
CA LEU A 109 -7.79 17.18 -3.55
C LEU A 109 -7.84 18.08 -2.31
N LEU A 110 -6.76 18.84 -2.05
CA LEU A 110 -6.73 19.78 -0.92
C LEU A 110 -7.86 20.81 -1.01
N ARG A 111 -8.11 21.38 -2.20
CA ARG A 111 -9.20 22.33 -2.42
C ARG A 111 -10.58 21.67 -2.33
N GLN A 112 -10.77 20.52 -2.99
CA GLN A 112 -12.06 19.83 -3.05
C GLN A 112 -12.55 19.39 -1.67
N TYR A 113 -11.66 18.85 -0.84
CA TYR A 113 -11.99 18.35 0.51
C TYR A 113 -11.72 19.38 1.61
N GLY A 114 -11.03 20.47 1.29
CA GLY A 114 -10.73 21.59 2.19
C GLY A 114 -9.68 21.26 3.24
N PHE A 115 -8.78 20.31 2.99
CA PHE A 115 -7.70 19.96 3.90
C PHE A 115 -6.74 21.13 4.10
N THR A 116 -6.34 21.35 5.35
CA THR A 116 -5.37 22.35 5.77
C THR A 116 -4.40 21.73 6.78
N GLN A 117 -3.32 22.44 7.13
CA GLN A 117 -2.38 21.99 8.15
C GLN A 117 -3.04 21.64 9.50
N LYS A 118 -4.19 22.24 9.85
CA LYS A 118 -4.92 21.94 11.09
C LYS A 118 -5.57 20.55 11.09
N ASP A 119 -5.74 19.97 9.90
CA ASP A 119 -6.36 18.66 9.70
C ASP A 119 -5.30 17.54 9.66
N GLU A 120 -4.02 17.87 9.84
CA GLU A 120 -2.91 16.90 9.83
C GLU A 120 -3.08 15.85 10.95
N VAL A 121 -2.87 14.58 10.60
CA VAL A 121 -2.97 13.45 11.52
C VAL A 121 -1.62 12.79 11.70
N LYS A 122 -1.43 12.11 12.83
CA LYS A 122 -0.26 11.26 13.01
C LYS A 122 -0.44 9.94 12.26
N PRO A 123 0.62 9.38 11.64
CA PRO A 123 0.54 8.11 10.93
C PRO A 123 -0.02 6.95 11.76
N GLU A 124 0.27 6.95 13.06
CA GLU A 124 -0.11 5.96 14.06
C GLU A 124 -1.38 6.32 14.86
N GLU A 125 -2.10 7.36 14.45
CA GLU A 125 -3.28 7.81 15.16
C GLU A 125 -4.34 6.72 15.25
N GLY A 126 -4.77 6.39 16.48
CA GLY A 126 -5.74 5.32 16.71
C GLY A 126 -5.20 3.90 16.50
N SER A 127 -3.89 3.72 16.34
CA SER A 127 -3.26 2.40 16.22
C SER A 127 -3.65 1.47 17.39
N GLY A 128 -3.88 0.18 17.08
CA GLY A 128 -4.31 -0.85 18.03
C GLY A 128 -5.77 -0.73 18.51
N SER A 129 -6.50 0.33 18.14
CA SER A 129 -7.89 0.51 18.60
C SER A 129 -8.92 -0.33 17.84
N ALA A 130 -8.52 -0.90 16.70
CA ALA A 130 -9.31 -1.82 15.91
C ALA A 130 -8.47 -3.04 15.51
N SER A 131 -9.14 -4.18 15.35
CA SER A 131 -8.52 -5.42 14.89
C SER A 131 -9.39 -6.10 13.84
N LEU A 132 -8.74 -6.76 12.90
CA LEU A 132 -9.38 -7.59 11.89
C LEU A 132 -8.94 -9.03 12.10
N THR A 133 -9.91 -9.93 12.12
CA THR A 133 -9.71 -11.38 12.08
C THR A 133 -10.45 -11.95 10.88
N PRO A 134 -10.19 -13.21 10.47
CA PRO A 134 -10.99 -13.87 9.46
C PRO A 134 -12.50 -13.93 9.75
N LYS A 135 -12.91 -13.72 11.01
CA LYS A 135 -14.30 -13.86 11.46
C LYS A 135 -14.98 -12.54 11.83
N ALA A 136 -14.23 -11.48 12.09
CA ALA A 136 -14.80 -10.22 12.58
C ALA A 136 -13.87 -9.03 12.36
N LEU A 137 -14.46 -7.86 12.17
CA LEU A 137 -13.81 -6.55 12.32
C LEU A 137 -14.31 -5.94 13.63
N CYS A 138 -13.40 -5.60 14.54
CA CYS A 138 -13.73 -5.09 15.86
C CYS A 138 -13.09 -3.73 16.13
N GLN A 139 -13.80 -2.86 16.86
CA GLN A 139 -13.29 -1.64 17.47
C GLN A 139 -13.72 -1.62 18.94
N GLY A 140 -12.76 -1.84 19.84
CA GLY A 140 -13.07 -2.11 21.25
C GLY A 140 -14.02 -3.31 21.41
N LYS A 141 -15.20 -3.10 22.01
CA LYS A 141 -16.21 -4.14 22.22
C LYS A 141 -17.21 -4.30 21.06
N ARG A 142 -17.18 -3.41 20.07
CA ARG A 142 -18.10 -3.46 18.92
C ARG A 142 -17.46 -4.27 17.80
N CYS A 143 -18.15 -5.30 17.34
CA CYS A 143 -17.67 -6.14 16.25
C CYS A 143 -18.76 -6.27 15.17
N SER A 144 -18.32 -6.39 13.92
CA SER A 144 -19.16 -6.71 12.76
C SER A 144 -18.58 -7.90 11.99
N ALA A 145 -19.27 -8.30 10.92
CA ALA A 145 -18.72 -9.20 9.92
C ALA A 145 -17.32 -8.73 9.46
N PRO A 146 -16.43 -9.67 9.08
CA PRO A 146 -15.10 -9.32 8.60
C PRO A 146 -15.24 -8.48 7.33
N CYS A 147 -14.35 -7.51 7.20
CA CYS A 147 -14.32 -6.61 6.04
C CYS A 147 -13.39 -7.17 4.97
N VAL A 148 -13.80 -7.05 3.70
CA VAL A 148 -12.91 -7.19 2.55
C VAL A 148 -12.11 -5.89 2.44
N GLN A 149 -10.81 -5.96 2.76
CA GLN A 149 -9.94 -4.80 2.69
C GLN A 149 -9.82 -4.32 1.24
N ARG A 150 -9.77 -3.01 1.04
CA ARG A 150 -9.49 -2.37 -0.25
C ARG A 150 -8.16 -1.64 -0.18
N SER A 151 -7.37 -1.72 -1.24
CA SER A 151 -6.12 -0.97 -1.40
C SER A 151 -6.10 -0.25 -2.75
N LEU A 152 -4.94 0.26 -3.16
CA LEU A 152 -4.75 1.02 -4.40
C LEU A 152 -5.09 0.20 -5.64
N LYS A 153 -5.42 0.90 -6.74
CA LYS A 153 -5.64 0.30 -8.07
C LYS A 153 -6.69 -0.82 -8.07
N GLY A 154 -7.62 -0.78 -7.11
CA GLY A 154 -8.70 -1.76 -7.01
C GLY A 154 -8.35 -3.08 -6.31
N LEU A 155 -7.13 -3.23 -5.76
CA LEU A 155 -6.73 -4.42 -5.01
C LEU A 155 -7.69 -4.69 -3.83
N LYS A 156 -8.01 -5.98 -3.65
CA LYS A 156 -8.91 -6.44 -2.58
C LYS A 156 -8.31 -7.65 -1.87
N SER A 157 -8.53 -7.70 -0.56
CA SER A 157 -8.15 -8.88 0.21
C SER A 157 -9.07 -10.06 -0.09
N SER A 158 -8.56 -11.27 0.07
CA SER A 158 -9.37 -12.49 0.09
C SER A 158 -10.31 -12.46 1.30
N PRO A 159 -11.60 -12.75 1.14
CA PRO A 159 -12.52 -12.81 2.27
C PRO A 159 -12.18 -14.00 3.17
N GLN A 160 -12.20 -13.78 4.49
CA GLN A 160 -12.10 -14.84 5.52
C GLN A 160 -10.78 -15.65 5.51
N ASP A 161 -9.74 -15.14 4.86
CA ASP A 161 -8.40 -15.73 4.81
C ASP A 161 -7.42 -14.94 5.69
N GLY A 162 -6.31 -15.55 6.08
CA GLY A 162 -5.23 -14.90 6.84
C GLY A 162 -5.32 -15.00 8.37
N THR A 163 -4.60 -14.11 9.06
CA THR A 163 -4.47 -14.09 10.52
C THR A 163 -5.02 -12.80 11.14
N GLN A 164 -5.06 -12.72 12.47
CA GLN A 164 -5.44 -11.48 13.15
C GLN A 164 -4.40 -10.38 12.86
N VAL A 165 -4.88 -9.17 12.61
CA VAL A 165 -4.06 -7.97 12.44
C VAL A 165 -4.68 -6.79 13.19
N GLU A 166 -3.85 -6.00 13.84
CA GLU A 166 -4.24 -4.74 14.46
C GLU A 166 -4.15 -3.59 13.46
N ALA A 167 -5.05 -2.62 13.57
CA ALA A 167 -5.03 -1.45 12.72
C ALA A 167 -3.79 -0.60 13.05
N SER A 168 -3.03 -0.23 12.03
CA SER A 168 -1.91 0.72 12.14
C SER A 168 -2.39 2.17 12.26
N PHE A 169 -3.61 2.46 11.80
CA PHE A 169 -4.25 3.77 11.90
C PHE A 169 -5.77 3.63 11.95
N VAL A 170 -6.42 4.44 12.80
CA VAL A 170 -7.88 4.52 12.91
C VAL A 170 -8.31 5.98 13.04
N HIS A 171 -9.06 6.46 12.05
CA HIS A 171 -9.67 7.78 12.09
C HIS A 171 -10.89 7.85 11.16
N SER A 172 -11.82 8.77 11.41
CA SER A 172 -12.96 9.02 10.49
C SER A 172 -13.83 7.77 10.20
N GLY A 173 -13.85 6.77 11.08
CA GLY A 173 -14.54 5.50 10.83
C GLY A 173 -13.85 4.60 9.80
N LEU A 174 -12.58 4.88 9.48
CA LEU A 174 -11.70 4.05 8.69
C LEU A 174 -10.66 3.41 9.60
N ALA A 175 -10.31 2.16 9.32
CA ALA A 175 -9.17 1.48 9.88
C ALA A 175 -8.26 1.03 8.75
N LEU A 176 -6.97 1.26 8.93
CA LEU A 176 -5.91 0.89 8.03
C LEU A 176 -5.12 -0.26 8.66
N PHE A 177 -4.90 -1.31 7.91
CA PHE A 177 -4.22 -2.52 8.35
C PHE A 177 -2.98 -2.73 7.49
N HIS A 178 -1.85 -3.00 8.15
CA HIS A 178 -0.62 -3.38 7.51
C HIS A 178 -0.54 -4.90 7.46
N ASN A 179 -0.70 -5.46 6.26
CA ASN A 179 -0.67 -6.90 6.02
C ASN A 179 0.71 -7.26 5.48
N HIS A 180 1.31 -8.31 6.04
CA HIS A 180 2.62 -8.78 5.66
C HIS A 180 2.61 -10.28 5.47
N ARG A 181 3.22 -10.75 4.39
CA ARG A 181 3.46 -12.16 4.14
C ARG A 181 4.93 -12.33 3.77
N GLN A 182 5.68 -12.92 4.69
CA GLN A 182 7.01 -13.43 4.45
C GLN A 182 7.00 -14.91 4.79
N ASP A 183 7.49 -15.76 3.88
CA ASP A 183 7.69 -17.18 4.15
C ASP A 183 9.04 -17.39 4.86
N THR A 184 9.19 -16.78 6.05
CA THR A 184 10.37 -16.95 6.91
C THR A 184 9.93 -17.27 8.33
N ALA A 185 10.77 -17.98 9.07
CA ALA A 185 10.49 -18.36 10.45
C ALA A 185 10.47 -17.15 11.42
N ASP A 186 11.10 -16.04 11.04
CA ASP A 186 11.36 -14.90 11.92
C ASP A 186 10.31 -13.77 11.81
N GLU A 187 9.58 -13.69 10.69
CA GLU A 187 8.49 -12.72 10.48
C GLU A 187 7.21 -13.46 10.07
N PRO A 188 6.36 -13.87 11.02
CA PRO A 188 5.15 -14.61 10.70
C PRO A 188 4.21 -13.75 9.87
N ALA A 189 3.51 -14.38 8.92
CA ALA A 189 2.50 -13.70 8.13
C ALA A 189 1.37 -13.14 9.00
N VAL A 190 1.04 -11.86 8.79
CA VAL A 190 0.02 -11.11 9.53
C VAL A 190 -1.02 -10.52 8.58
N GLY A 191 -2.29 -10.68 8.94
CA GLY A 191 -3.41 -10.07 8.23
C GLY A 191 -3.89 -10.90 7.04
N ALA A 192 -4.55 -10.24 6.09
CA ALA A 192 -5.21 -10.89 4.95
C ALA A 192 -4.31 -10.95 3.72
N SER A 193 -4.51 -11.98 2.90
CA SER A 193 -3.91 -12.10 1.56
C SER A 193 -4.63 -11.21 0.55
N PHE A 194 -3.94 -10.75 -0.50
CA PHE A 194 -4.53 -9.94 -1.56
C PHE A 194 -4.55 -10.66 -2.91
N SER A 195 -5.37 -10.13 -3.81
CA SER A 195 -5.48 -10.58 -5.20
C SER A 195 -5.64 -9.39 -6.13
N GLU A 196 -5.19 -9.55 -7.36
CA GLU A 196 -5.37 -8.55 -8.41
C GLU A 196 -6.84 -8.50 -8.80
N SER A 197 -7.38 -7.28 -8.93
CA SER A 197 -8.76 -7.11 -9.36
C SER A 197 -8.91 -7.48 -10.84
N GLY A 198 -9.57 -8.61 -11.13
CA GLY A 198 -9.91 -8.97 -12.50
C GLY A 198 -10.41 -10.41 -12.72
N ALA A 199 -9.97 -11.39 -11.92
CA ALA A 199 -10.29 -12.79 -12.21
C ALA A 199 -10.41 -13.74 -11.00
N GLY A 200 -10.33 -13.24 -9.76
CA GLY A 200 -10.33 -14.12 -8.58
C GLY A 200 -9.07 -15.00 -8.47
N THR A 201 -8.05 -14.71 -9.27
CA THR A 201 -6.73 -15.33 -9.20
C THR A 201 -6.00 -14.74 -8.00
N LYS A 202 -5.84 -15.56 -6.96
CA LYS A 202 -5.05 -15.20 -5.78
C LYS A 202 -3.59 -14.94 -6.18
N TRP A 203 -2.90 -14.08 -5.44
CA TRP A 203 -1.49 -13.76 -5.74
C TRP A 203 -0.53 -14.94 -5.59
N ASP A 204 -0.92 -15.95 -4.81
CA ASP A 204 -0.25 -17.25 -4.78
C ASP A 204 -0.21 -17.95 -6.16
N THR A 205 -1.16 -17.63 -7.04
CA THR A 205 -1.31 -18.28 -8.36
C THR A 205 -0.49 -17.57 -9.44
N VAL A 206 -0.13 -16.30 -9.22
CA VAL A 206 0.81 -15.54 -10.06
C VAL A 206 2.23 -15.56 -9.49
N GLY A 207 2.46 -16.34 -8.42
CA GLY A 207 3.77 -16.61 -7.87
C GLY A 207 4.38 -15.46 -7.10
N ILE A 208 3.60 -14.57 -6.46
CA ILE A 208 4.12 -13.52 -5.55
C ILE A 208 4.62 -14.18 -4.25
N GLU A 209 5.90 -14.00 -3.94
CA GLU A 209 6.54 -14.57 -2.75
C GLU A 209 6.40 -13.67 -1.52
N TYR A 210 6.42 -12.35 -1.73
CA TYR A 210 6.37 -11.36 -0.64
C TYR A 210 5.25 -10.35 -0.83
N GLU A 211 4.44 -10.17 0.20
CA GLU A 211 3.36 -9.18 0.23
C GLU A 211 3.56 -8.21 1.39
N ASN A 212 3.62 -6.92 1.10
CA ASN A 212 3.56 -5.84 2.07
C ASN A 212 2.48 -4.85 1.63
N ILE A 213 1.26 -5.00 2.17
CA ILE A 213 0.08 -4.32 1.64
C ILE A 213 -0.71 -3.66 2.73
N TRP A 214 -0.92 -2.37 2.55
CA TRP A 214 -1.79 -1.56 3.37
C TRP A 214 -3.21 -1.63 2.83
N GLY A 215 -4.13 -2.14 3.65
CA GLY A 215 -5.54 -2.30 3.30
C GLY A 215 -6.45 -1.52 4.22
N VAL A 216 -7.53 -0.96 3.67
CA VAL A 216 -8.49 -0.15 4.43
C VAL A 216 -9.81 -0.88 4.57
N CYS A 217 -10.38 -0.76 5.77
CA CYS A 217 -11.74 -1.15 6.09
C CYS A 217 -12.52 0.01 6.70
N ARG A 218 -13.84 -0.03 6.51
CA ARG A 218 -14.77 0.83 7.25
C ARG A 218 -15.15 0.16 8.55
N LEU A 219 -15.04 0.90 9.64
CA LEU A 219 -15.40 0.42 10.97
C LEU A 219 -16.92 0.39 11.16
N PRO A 220 -17.42 -0.55 11.98
CA PRO A 220 -18.83 -0.55 12.37
C PRO A 220 -19.17 0.75 13.11
N ARG A 221 -20.35 1.31 12.80
CA ARG A 221 -20.88 2.49 13.49
C ARG A 221 -21.56 2.09 14.80
#